data_AF-A0A1Y1NAF2-F1
#
_entry.id   AF-A0A1Y1NAF2-F1
#
_cell.length_a   1.000
_cell.length_b   1.000
_cell.length_c   1.000
_cell.angle_alpha   90.00
_cell.angle_beta   90.00
_cell.angle_gamma   90.00
#
_symmetry.space_group_name_H-M   'P 1'
#
loop_
_entity.id
_entity.type
_entity.pdbx_description
1 polymer ?
#
loop_
_entity_poly.entity_id
_entity_poly.type
_entity_poly.pdbx_seq_one_letter_code
_entity_poly.pdbx_strand_id
1 'polypeptide(L)'
;IATTNITSIRMAQVQGYCDARFSKLRDLMQESIASGQDIGASLCINLNGENVVDIWGGHADASTKRPWEKDTIVNVFSTTKLVTNLAALMLISRGVLHPD
;
A
#
# COMPACT_ATOMS: atom_id res chain seq x y z
N ILE A 1 15.07 27.45 -20.19
CA ILE A 1 14.64 27.38 -18.77
C ILE A 1 13.70 26.19 -18.68
N ALA A 2 14.09 25.18 -17.90
CA ALA A 2 13.68 23.79 -18.04
C ALA A 2 12.18 23.54 -17.77
N THR A 3 11.44 23.18 -18.81
CA THR A 3 10.10 22.55 -18.74
C THR A 3 10.19 21.04 -18.47
N THR A 4 11.21 20.60 -17.73
CA THR A 4 11.37 19.19 -17.37
C THR A 4 10.31 18.80 -16.33
N ASN A 5 9.15 18.40 -16.85
CA ASN A 5 8.22 17.42 -16.30
C ASN A 5 7.68 17.63 -14.86
N ILE A 6 6.90 18.70 -14.65
CA ILE A 6 6.02 18.84 -13.47
C ILE A 6 5.12 17.59 -13.29
N THR A 7 4.73 16.95 -14.40
CA THR A 7 3.93 15.72 -14.39
C THR A 7 4.70 14.51 -13.86
N SER A 8 6.00 14.39 -14.15
CA SER A 8 6.82 13.26 -13.66
C SER A 8 7.13 13.40 -12.17
N ILE A 9 7.21 14.62 -11.65
CA ILE A 9 7.42 14.91 -10.22
C ILE A 9 6.17 14.58 -9.40
N ARG A 10 4.96 14.80 -9.95
CA ARG A 10 3.70 14.49 -9.27
C ARG A 10 3.42 12.97 -9.14
N MET A 11 3.95 12.14 -10.03
CA MET A 11 3.62 10.70 -10.09
C MET A 11 4.43 9.84 -9.11
N ALA A 12 5.64 10.28 -8.76
CA ALA A 12 6.47 9.65 -7.72
C ALA A 12 6.17 10.16 -6.30
N GLN A 13 5.24 11.11 -6.15
CA GLN A 13 4.93 11.72 -4.86
C GLN A 13 4.03 10.81 -4.02
N VAL A 14 4.33 10.70 -2.72
CA VAL A 14 3.47 10.02 -1.76
C VAL A 14 2.23 10.86 -1.47
N GLN A 15 1.08 10.26 -1.74
CA GLN A 15 -0.27 10.78 -1.58
C GLN A 15 -0.97 10.10 -0.39
N GLY A 16 -2.16 10.60 -0.04
CA GLY A 16 -2.98 10.05 1.03
C GLY A 16 -2.81 10.76 2.38
N TYR A 17 -3.41 10.20 3.41
CA TYR A 17 -3.44 10.76 4.76
C TYR A 17 -2.34 10.14 5.62
N CYS A 18 -1.61 10.99 6.34
CA CYS A 18 -0.62 10.56 7.33
C CYS A 18 -0.69 11.52 8.52
N ASP A 19 -1.10 11.00 9.67
CA ASP A 19 -1.03 11.73 10.93
C ASP A 19 0.40 12.22 11.19
N ALA A 20 0.55 13.45 11.69
CA ALA A 20 1.84 14.10 11.90
C ALA A 20 2.80 13.27 12.78
N ARG A 21 2.27 12.44 13.69
CA ARG A 21 3.05 11.51 14.53
C ARG A 21 3.86 10.50 13.69
N PHE A 22 3.42 10.22 12.46
CA PHE A 22 4.05 9.30 11.52
C PHE A 22 4.70 10.01 10.32
N SER A 23 4.95 11.32 10.38
CA SER A 23 5.53 12.06 9.24
C SER A 23 6.83 11.44 8.71
N LYS A 24 7.70 10.97 9.61
CA LYS A 24 8.95 10.29 9.26
C LYS A 24 8.74 9.03 8.41
N LEU A 25 7.62 8.31 8.61
CA LEU A 25 7.27 7.14 7.81
C LEU A 25 6.93 7.53 6.37
N ARG A 26 6.15 8.62 6.21
CA ARG A 26 5.85 9.19 4.90
C ARG A 26 7.13 9.63 4.19
N ASP A 27 8.03 10.30 4.89
CA ASP A 27 9.29 10.79 4.33
C ASP A 27 10.17 9.63 3.84
N LEU A 28 10.29 8.55 4.63
CA LEU A 28 11.04 7.35 4.25
C LEU A 28 10.43 6.65 3.03
N MET A 29 9.11 6.55 2.97
CA MET A 29 8.43 5.99 1.78
C MET A 29 8.66 6.87 0.55
N GLN A 30 8.62 8.19 0.71
CA GLN A 30 8.90 9.13 -0.36
C GLN A 30 10.34 9.01 -0.87
N GLU A 31 11.31 8.85 0.02
CA GLU A 31 12.72 8.65 -0.31
C GLU A 31 12.95 7.31 -1.03
N SER A 32 12.33 6.23 -0.57
CA SER A 32 12.43 4.91 -1.22
C SER A 32 11.90 4.93 -2.66
N ILE A 33 10.76 5.59 -2.88
CA ILE A 33 10.19 5.75 -4.23
C ILE A 33 11.04 6.68 -5.09
N ALA A 34 11.51 7.81 -4.52
CA ALA A 34 12.30 8.79 -5.27
C ALA A 34 13.69 8.26 -5.67
N SER A 35 14.30 7.43 -4.83
CA SER A 35 15.57 6.76 -5.12
C SER A 35 15.44 5.60 -6.12
N GLY A 36 14.20 5.15 -6.39
CA GLY A 36 13.93 3.99 -7.23
C GLY A 36 14.16 2.64 -6.54
N GLN A 37 14.38 2.63 -5.22
CA GLN A 37 14.42 1.41 -4.43
C GLN A 37 13.07 0.69 -4.49
N ASP A 38 11.97 1.43 -4.39
CA ASP A 38 10.62 0.94 -4.62
C ASP A 38 10.03 1.53 -5.91
N ILE A 39 9.44 0.69 -6.76
CA ILE A 39 8.73 1.13 -7.99
C ILE A 39 7.46 1.89 -7.62
N GLY A 40 6.73 1.39 -6.63
CA GLY A 40 5.51 1.94 -6.07
C GLY A 40 5.09 1.12 -4.87
N ALA A 41 4.37 1.75 -3.95
CA ALA A 41 3.97 1.14 -2.71
C ALA A 41 2.69 1.77 -2.15
N SER A 42 2.04 1.05 -1.23
CA SER A 42 0.96 1.56 -0.39
C SER A 42 1.17 1.09 1.04
N LEU A 43 0.73 1.90 2.01
CA LEU A 43 0.88 1.62 3.42
C LEU A 43 -0.33 2.14 4.19
N CYS A 44 -0.90 1.27 5.04
CA CYS A 44 -1.98 1.62 5.94
C CYS A 44 -1.63 1.19 7.37
N ILE A 45 -1.83 2.09 8.34
CA ILE A 45 -1.72 1.82 9.78
C ILE A 45 -3.07 2.11 10.41
N ASN A 46 -3.70 1.06 10.95
CA ASN A 46 -4.91 1.17 11.71
C ASN A 46 -4.60 1.07 13.22
N LEU A 47 -5.03 2.07 14.00
CA LEU A 47 -4.98 2.03 15.45
C LEU A 47 -6.41 2.12 15.98
N ASN A 48 -6.86 1.07 16.66
CA ASN A 48 -8.18 1.02 17.30
C ASN A 48 -9.36 1.36 16.37
N GLY A 49 -9.30 0.94 15.10
CA GLY A 49 -10.35 1.18 14.11
C GLY A 49 -10.15 2.45 13.28
N GLU A 50 -9.18 3.31 13.61
CA GLU A 50 -8.86 4.52 12.84
C GLU A 50 -7.62 4.32 11.97
N ASN A 51 -7.72 4.62 10.67
CA ASN A 51 -6.57 4.67 9.78
C ASN A 51 -5.79 5.97 10.02
N VAL A 52 -4.78 5.90 10.88
CA VAL A 52 -3.87 7.02 11.18
C VAL A 52 -2.84 7.26 10.07
N VAL A 53 -2.61 6.24 9.23
CA VAL A 53 -1.86 6.34 7.98
C VAL A 53 -2.62 5.57 6.91
N ASP A 54 -2.82 6.17 5.76
CA ASP A 54 -3.34 5.57 4.52
C ASP A 54 -2.71 6.32 3.34
N ILE A 55 -1.54 5.85 2.89
CA ILE A 55 -0.70 6.51 1.90
C ILE A 55 -0.30 5.57 0.76
N TRP A 56 -0.06 6.14 -0.41
CA TRP A 56 0.38 5.43 -1.61
C TRP A 56 1.23 6.32 -2.51
N GLY A 57 2.03 5.73 -3.41
CA GLY A 57 2.82 6.50 -4.37
C GLY A 57 3.63 5.63 -5.33
N GLY A 58 4.28 6.29 -6.28
CA GLY A 58 5.06 5.64 -7.33
C GLY A 58 4.19 5.07 -8.44
N HIS A 59 4.61 3.95 -9.02
CA HIS A 59 3.97 3.33 -10.18
C HIS A 59 3.45 1.93 -9.84
N ALA A 60 2.27 1.61 -10.34
CA ALA A 60 1.69 0.27 -10.26
C ALA A 60 2.33 -0.70 -11.26
N ASP A 61 3.03 -0.18 -12.28
CA ASP A 61 3.72 -0.94 -13.31
C ASP A 61 4.95 -0.17 -13.79
N ALA A 62 6.12 -0.77 -13.64
CA ALA A 62 7.40 -0.16 -14.02
C ALA A 62 7.53 0.04 -15.54
N SER A 63 6.95 -0.85 -16.34
CA SER A 63 7.08 -0.84 -17.80
C SER A 63 6.22 0.24 -18.45
N THR A 64 4.96 0.34 -18.03
CA THR A 64 4.00 1.31 -18.56
C THR A 64 4.06 2.65 -17.83
N LYS A 65 4.78 2.72 -16.70
CA LYS A 65 4.78 3.85 -15.77
C LYS A 65 3.37 4.27 -15.36
N ARG A 66 2.46 3.31 -15.29
CA ARG A 66 1.09 3.54 -14.81
C ARG A 66 1.17 3.98 -13.33
N PRO A 67 0.57 5.11 -12.94
CA PRO A 67 0.67 5.59 -11.57
C PRO A 67 0.02 4.62 -10.59
N TRP A 68 0.51 4.65 -9.36
CA TRP A 68 -0.20 4.09 -8.23
C TRP A 68 -1.32 5.06 -7.79
N GLU A 69 -2.55 4.58 -7.82
CA GLU A 69 -3.74 5.26 -7.31
C GLU A 69 -4.22 4.59 -6.01
N LYS A 70 -5.09 5.28 -5.25
CA LYS A 70 -5.61 4.81 -3.95
C LYS A 70 -6.08 3.35 -3.97
N ASP A 71 -6.82 2.98 -5.01
CA ASP A 71 -7.48 1.68 -5.12
C ASP A 71 -6.71 0.71 -6.03
N THR A 72 -5.41 0.93 -6.24
CA THR A 72 -4.56 0.03 -7.04
C THR A 72 -4.54 -1.36 -6.42
N ILE A 73 -4.96 -2.36 -7.19
CA ILE A 73 -4.90 -3.77 -6.79
C ILE A 73 -3.56 -4.36 -7.23
N VAL A 74 -2.89 -5.04 -6.30
CA VAL A 74 -1.66 -5.79 -6.55
C VAL A 74 -1.82 -7.24 -6.12
N ASN A 75 -1.01 -8.12 -6.72
CA ASN A 75 -0.89 -9.48 -6.21
C ASN A 75 -0.17 -9.45 -4.85
N VAL A 76 -0.81 -9.99 -3.81
CA VAL A 76 -0.28 -10.04 -2.44
C VAL A 76 0.36 -11.38 -2.08
N PHE A 77 0.51 -12.28 -3.06
CA PHE A 77 1.14 -13.59 -2.92
C PHE A 77 0.61 -14.39 -1.72
N SER A 78 1.50 -14.87 -0.84
CA SER A 78 1.14 -15.72 0.29
C SER A 78 0.26 -15.04 1.33
N THR A 79 0.11 -13.71 1.30
CA THR A 79 -0.81 -12.98 2.19
C THR A 79 -2.25 -13.50 2.06
N THR A 80 -2.63 -14.00 0.88
CA THR A 80 -3.96 -14.60 0.64
C THR A 80 -4.26 -15.77 1.57
N LYS A 81 -3.24 -16.48 2.08
CA LYS A 81 -3.40 -17.59 3.05
C LYS A 81 -4.11 -17.11 4.32
N LEU A 82 -3.92 -15.87 4.75
CA LEU A 82 -4.61 -15.32 5.92
C LEU A 82 -6.12 -15.26 5.69
N VAL A 83 -6.56 -14.84 4.50
CA VAL A 83 -7.98 -14.78 4.13
C VAL A 83 -8.58 -16.19 4.09
N THR A 84 -7.88 -17.15 3.49
CA THR A 84 -8.29 -18.56 3.46
C THR A 84 -8.39 -19.16 4.87
N ASN A 85 -7.39 -18.92 5.71
CA ASN A 85 -7.38 -19.39 7.09
C ASN A 85 -8.52 -18.77 7.89
N LEU A 86 -8.78 -17.47 7.73
CA LEU A 86 -9.91 -16.81 8.39
C LEU A 86 -11.25 -17.45 8.01
N ALA A 87 -11.46 -17.73 6.72
CA ALA A 87 -12.67 -18.42 6.26
C ALA A 87 -12.81 -19.82 6.89
N ALA A 88 -11.73 -20.59 6.95
CA ALA A 88 -11.72 -21.90 7.62
C ALA A 88 -12.02 -21.78 9.12
N LEU A 89 -11.41 -20.82 9.82
CA LEU A 89 -11.66 -20.55 11.24
C LEU A 89 -13.10 -20.13 11.51
N MET A 90 -13.72 -19.35 10.61
CA MET A 90 -15.14 -19.01 10.70
C MET A 90 -16.03 -20.25 10.59
N LEU A 91 -15.69 -21.21 9.73
CA LEU A 91 -16.42 -22.47 9.60
C LEU A 91 -16.24 -23.37 10.83
N ILE A 92 -15.03 -23.44 11.38
CA ILE A 92 -14.74 -24.15 12.63
C ILE A 92 -15.55 -23.55 13.79
N SER A 93 -15.56 -22.22 13.93
CA SER A 93 -16.34 -21.53 14.95
C SER A 93 -17.85 -21.78 14.82
N ARG A 94 -18.34 -22.13 13.63
CA ARG A 94 -19.74 -22.45 13.37
C ARG A 94 -20.05 -23.95 13.50
N GLY A 95 -19.05 -24.78 13.80
CA GLY A 95 -19.19 -26.24 13.85
C GLY A 95 -19.41 -26.90 12.49
N VAL A 96 -19.08 -26.22 11.39
CA VAL A 96 -19.24 -26.74 10.02
C VAL A 96 -17.98 -27.45 9.51
N LEU A 97 -16.82 -27.12 10.07
CA LEU A 97 -15.53 -27.73 9.76
C LEU A 97 -14.86 -28.19 11.06
N HIS A 98 -14.25 -29.36 11.05
CA HIS A 98 -13.43 -29.87 12.16
C HIS A 98 -11.94 -29.80 11.79
N PRO A 99 -11.07 -29.40 12.72
CA PRO A 99 -9.62 -29.28 12.45
C PRO A 99 -8.86 -30.61 12.53
N ASP A 100 -9.51 -31.69 12.99
CA ASP A 100 -8.98 -33.05 13.09
C ASP A 100 -9.28 -33.90 11.84
#